data_AF-A0A367FBX3-F1
#
_entry.id   AF-A0A367FBX3-F1
#
_cell.length_a   1.000
_cell.length_b   1.000
_cell.length_c   1.000
_cell.angle_alpha   90.00
_cell.angle_beta   90.00
_cell.angle_gamma   90.00
#
_symmetry.space_group_name_H-M   'P 1'
#
loop_
_entity.id
_entity.type
_entity.pdbx_description
1 polymer ?
#
loop_
_entity_poly.entity_id
_entity_poly.type
_entity_poly.pdbx_seq_one_letter_code
_entity_poly.pdbx_strand_id
1 'polypeptide(L)' 'MSSDPDIQRAWNQLYDGVRRELGPFVAAVSLEDLVKRIVSKHIAGPGWRPPLNAVPDVVARARAANAHRALGDHEPGGPA' A
#
# COMPACT_ATOMS: atom_id res chain seq x y z
N MET A 1 -10.15 0.95 -11.33
CA MET A 1 -10.14 1.41 -9.92
C MET A 1 -11.41 0.87 -9.30
N SER A 2 -11.33 0.03 -8.25
CA SER A 2 -12.55 -0.44 -7.58
C SER A 2 -13.21 0.74 -6.87
N SER A 3 -14.38 1.18 -7.34
CA SER A 3 -15.23 2.21 -6.73
C SER A 3 -15.96 1.70 -5.49
N ASP A 4 -15.32 0.84 -4.71
CA ASP A 4 -15.90 0.22 -3.53
C ASP A 4 -15.71 1.18 -2.34
N PRO A 5 -16.80 1.75 -1.79
CA PRO A 5 -16.72 2.76 -0.74
C PRO A 5 -16.03 2.25 0.53
N ASP A 6 -16.08 0.94 0.80
CA ASP A 6 -15.40 0.34 1.94
C ASP A 6 -13.88 0.29 1.73
N ILE A 7 -13.43 0.04 0.50
CA ILE A 7 -12.01 0.09 0.13
C ILE A 7 -11.49 1.53 0.26
N GLN A 8 -12.25 2.52 -0.22
CA GLN A 8 -11.89 3.93 -0.09
C GLN A 8 -11.76 4.34 1.38
N ARG A 9 -12.71 3.91 2.23
CA ARG A 9 -12.68 4.18 3.68
C ARG A 9 -11.45 3.55 4.35
N ALA A 10 -11.14 2.30 4.02
CA ALA A 10 -9.98 1.59 4.56
C ALA A 10 -8.65 2.25 4.15
N TRP A 11 -8.55 2.76 2.91
CA TRP A 11 -7.39 3.53 2.45
C TRP A 11 -7.22 4.83 3.22
N ASN A 12 -8.30 5.58 3.44
CA ASN A 12 -8.25 6.82 4.21
C ASN A 12 -7.82 6.55 5.66
N GLN A 13 -8.36 5.50 6.28
CA GLN A 13 -7.96 5.11 7.64
C GLN A 13 -6.46 4.74 7.74
N LEU A 14 -5.94 4.00 6.77
CA LEU A 14 -4.51 3.71 6.70
C LEU A 14 -3.70 5.00 6.58
N TYR A 15 -4.06 5.87 5.64
CA TYR A 15 -3.39 7.15 5.41
C TYR A 15 -3.33 8.01 6.68
N ASP A 16 -4.47 8.16 7.35
CA ASP A 16 -4.59 8.92 8.60
C ASP A 16 -3.84 8.27 9.76
N GLY A 17 -3.76 6.93 9.79
CA GLY A 17 -2.96 6.19 10.76
C GLY A 17 -1.48 6.49 10.59
N VAL A 18 -0.95 6.31 9.37
CA VAL A 18 0.46 6.58 9.05
C VAL A 18 0.82 8.05 9.31
N ARG A 19 -0.07 8.97 8.91
CA ARG A 19 0.12 10.41 9.13
C ARG A 19 0.18 10.74 10.62
N ARG A 20 -0.67 10.16 11.45
CA ARG A 20 -0.67 10.38 12.92
C ARG A 20 0.57 9.81 13.58
N GLU A 21 1.01 8.61 13.21
CA GLU A 21 2.22 8.02 13.79
C GLU A 21 3.50 8.77 13.40
N LEU A 22 3.58 9.29 12.17
CA LEU A 22 4.76 10.01 11.68
C LEU A 22 4.76 11.51 12.02
N GLY A 23 3.60 12.10 12.28
CA GLY A 23 3.44 13.53 12.56
C GLY A 23 4.39 14.09 13.63
N PRO A 24 4.63 13.40 14.76
CA PRO A 24 5.59 13.85 15.77
C PRO A 24 7.06 13.85 15.32
N PHE A 25 7.40 13.08 14.28
CA PHE A 25 8.79 12.82 13.87
C PHE A 25 9.16 13.48 12.54
N VAL A 26 8.18 14.00 11.79
CA VAL A 26 8.35 14.47 10.41
C VAL A 26 7.74 15.85 10.25
N ALA A 27 8.47 16.75 9.59
CA ALA A 27 7.94 18.07 9.25
C ALA A 27 6.69 17.96 8.37
N ALA A 28 5.67 18.77 8.64
CA ALA A 28 4.37 18.70 7.94
C ALA A 28 4.49 18.80 6.41
N VAL A 29 5.46 19.57 5.91
CA VAL A 29 5.75 19.73 4.48
C VAL A 29 6.22 18.42 3.81
N SER A 30 6.88 17.54 4.55
CA SER A 30 7.39 16.25 4.05
C SER A 30 6.50 15.07 4.42
N LEU A 31 5.54 15.27 5.32
CA LEU A 31 4.71 14.21 5.88
C LEU A 31 3.88 13.50 4.80
N GLU A 32 3.19 14.27 3.95
CA GLU A 32 2.32 13.73 2.89
C GLU A 32 3.11 12.89 1.87
N ASP A 33 4.25 13.39 1.40
CA ASP A 33 5.10 12.64 0.45
C ASP A 33 5.72 11.40 1.09
N LEU A 34 6.11 11.48 2.36
CA LEU A 34 6.65 10.35 3.10
C LEU A 34 5.58 9.26 3.28
N VAL A 35 4.35 9.62 3.67
CA VAL A 35 3.22 8.70 3.80
C VAL A 35 2.95 7.99 2.48
N LYS A 36 2.87 8.74 1.36
CA LYS A 36 2.68 8.16 0.02
C LYS A 36 3.81 7.18 -0.34
N ARG A 37 5.07 7.55 -0.09
CA ARG A 37 6.23 6.70 -0.39
C ARG A 37 6.23 5.42 0.45
N ILE A 38 5.84 5.52 1.71
CA ILE A 38 5.70 4.39 2.64
C ILE A 38 4.62 3.43 2.13
N VAL A 39 3.43 3.92 1.84
CA VAL A 39 2.32 3.11 1.34
C VAL A 39 2.69 2.44 0.01
N SER A 40 3.27 3.18 -0.94
CA SER A 40 3.70 2.64 -2.23
C SER A 40 4.77 1.55 -2.09
N LYS A 41 5.80 1.76 -1.25
CA LYS A 41 6.82 0.74 -0.98
C LYS A 41 6.24 -0.48 -0.27
N HIS A 42 5.28 -0.27 0.63
CA HIS A 42 4.66 -1.36 1.35
C HIS A 42 3.82 -2.26 0.43
N ILE A 43 3.14 -1.68 -0.56
CA ILE A 43 2.41 -2.42 -1.59
C ILE A 43 3.37 -3.14 -2.54
N ALA A 44 4.48 -2.49 -2.92
CA ALA A 44 5.41 -3.02 -3.92
C ALA A 44 6.44 -4.03 -3.38
N GLY A 45 6.81 -3.97 -2.11
CA GLY A 45 8.00 -4.64 -1.59
C GLY A 45 7.73 -5.88 -0.72
N PRO A 46 8.35 -7.03 -1.02
CA PRO A 46 8.47 -8.11 -0.04
C PRO A 46 9.45 -7.69 1.08
N GLY A 47 9.08 -7.95 2.34
CA GLY A 47 9.98 -7.81 3.49
C GLY A 47 10.13 -6.41 4.11
N TRP A 48 9.62 -5.33 3.50
CA TRP A 48 9.67 -4.01 4.15
C TRP A 48 8.60 -3.89 5.26
N ARG A 49 9.06 -3.75 6.50
CA ARG A 49 8.25 -3.52 7.69
C ARG A 49 8.40 -2.05 8.13
N PRO A 50 7.41 -1.19 7.85
CA PRO A 50 7.37 0.12 8.50
C PRO A 50 7.21 -0.06 10.02
N PRO A 51 7.60 0.93 10.84
CA PRO A 51 7.38 0.91 12.29
C PRO A 51 5.89 1.01 12.70
N LEU A 52 4.97 0.87 11.73
CA LEU A 52 3.54 0.96 11.97
C LEU A 52 3.04 -0.32 12.64
N ASN A 53 2.28 -0.16 13.73
CA ASN A 53 1.89 -1.25 14.62
C ASN A 53 0.98 -2.32 14.00
N ALA A 54 0.30 -2.02 12.89
CA ALA A 54 -0.57 -2.97 12.21
C ALA A 54 -0.53 -2.75 10.69
N VAL A 55 -0.43 -3.85 9.94
CA VAL A 55 -0.68 -3.85 8.50
C VAL A 55 -2.18 -4.04 8.29
N PRO A 56 -2.91 -3.04 7.73
CA PRO A 56 -4.34 -3.20 7.52
C PRO A 56 -4.67 -4.11 6.32
N ASP A 57 -5.83 -4.78 6.38
CA ASP A 57 -6.29 -5.75 5.37
C ASP A 57 -6.31 -5.22 3.93
N VAL A 58 -6.56 -3.91 3.76
CA VAL A 58 -6.53 -3.25 2.45
C VAL A 58 -5.17 -3.38 1.75
N VAL A 59 -4.08 -3.39 2.51
CA VAL A 59 -2.72 -3.61 2.00
C VAL A 59 -2.53 -5.07 1.59
N ALA A 60 -3.02 -6.02 2.40
CA ALA A 60 -2.92 -7.45 2.07
C ALA A 60 -3.67 -7.75 0.76
N ARG A 61 -4.87 -7.18 0.60
CA ARG A 61 -5.65 -7.27 -0.64
C ARG A 61 -4.95 -6.60 -1.82
N ALA A 62 -4.34 -5.42 -1.61
CA ALA A 62 -3.57 -4.74 -2.64
C ALA A 62 -2.33 -5.54 -3.07
N ARG A 63 -1.59 -6.14 -2.13
CA ARG A 63 -0.47 -7.04 -2.41
C ARG A 63 -0.91 -8.27 -3.19
N ALA A 64 -2.02 -8.90 -2.79
CA ALA A 64 -2.57 -10.04 -3.51
C ALA A 64 -2.93 -9.65 -4.96
N ALA A 65 -3.62 -8.52 -5.16
CA ALA A 65 -3.93 -8.03 -6.50
C ALA A 65 -2.68 -7.71 -7.34
N ASN A 66 -1.64 -7.15 -6.72
CA ASN A 66 -0.39 -6.83 -7.39
C ASN A 66 0.43 -8.09 -7.73
N ALA A 67 0.43 -9.08 -6.84
CA ALA A 67 1.03 -10.39 -7.08
C ALA A 67 0.28 -11.14 -8.20
N HIS A 68 -1.06 -11.10 -8.22
CA HIS A 68 -1.85 -11.65 -9.32
C HIS A 68 -1.53 -10.99 -10.67
N ARG A 69 -1.31 -9.66 -10.70
CA ARG A 69 -0.84 -8.98 -11.92
C ARG A 69 0.56 -9.41 -12.32
N ALA A 70 1.51 -9.43 -11.38
CA ALA A 70 2.89 -9.83 -11.67
C ALA A 70 2.99 -11.30 -12.16
N LEU A 71 2.11 -12.17 -11.66
CA LEU A 71 2.00 -13.56 -12.13
C LEU A 71 1.22 -13.66 -13.46
N GLY A 72 0.24 -12.79 -13.70
CA GLY A 72 -0.53 -12.73 -14.96
C GLY A 72 0.24 -12.12 -16.13
N ASP A 73 1.18 -11.21 -15.87
CA ASP A 73 2.15 -10.72 -16.88
C ASP A 73 3.24 -11.77 -17.17
N HIS A 74 3.26 -12.89 -16.44
CA HIS A 74 4.13 -14.05 -16.65
C HIS A 74 3.32 -15.22 -17.24
N GLU A 75 2.66 -15.01 -18.38
CA GLU A 75 2.43 -16.10 -19.34
C GLU A 75 3.63 -16.18 -20.31
N PRO A 76 4.59 -17.12 -20.11
CA PRO A 76 5.52 -17.49 -21.14
C PRO A 76 4.83 -18.48 -22.08
N GLY A 77 4.39 -18.02 -23.25
CA GLY A 77 4.10 -18.88 -24.39
C GLY A 77 2.62 -19.06 -24.73
N GLY A 78 2.16 -18.29 -25.71
CA GLY A 78 1.14 -18.80 -26.63
C GLY A 78 1.76 -19.83 -27.58
N PRO A 79 1.06 -20.92 -27.93
CA PRO A 79 1.61 -22.04 -28.69
C PRO A 79 1.95 -21.68 -30.15
N ALA A 80 2.86 -22.50 -30.70
CA ALA A 80 3.41 -22.51 -32.04
C ALA A 80 2.37 -22.50 -33.19
#